data_AF-A0A967V671-F1
#
_entry.id   AF-A0A967V671-F1
#
_cell.length_a   1.000
_cell.length_b   1.000
_cell.length_c   1.000
_cell.angle_alpha   90.00
_cell.angle_beta   90.00
_cell.angle_gamma   90.00
#
_symmetry.space_group_name_H-M   'P 1'
#
loop_
_entity.id
_entity.type
_entity.pdbx_description
1 polymer ?
#
loop_
_entity_poly.entity_id
_entity_poly.type
_entity_poly.pdbx_seq_one_letter_code
_entity_poly.pdbx_strand_id
1 'polypeptide(L)'
;PNWMTIPGIIQYFNTFYEDFDPDRAFALLERLGIDQRRKVTALSKGTREKLQLSLALARKARLYLMDELLEGIDPVARMVAIDTILENYNTEGSLIIS
;
A
#
# COMPACT_ATOMS: atom_id res chain seq x y z
N PRO A 1 -3.19 -8.62 9.85
CA PRO A 1 -4.17 -8.94 10.94
C PRO A 1 -5.26 -7.86 11.04
N ASN A 2 -6.53 -8.21 10.84
CA ASN A 2 -7.60 -7.21 10.64
C ASN A 2 -8.01 -6.46 11.91
N TRP A 3 -7.62 -6.94 13.09
CA TRP A 3 -7.96 -6.36 14.39
C TRP A 3 -7.06 -5.19 14.81
N MET A 4 -5.96 -4.94 14.10
CA MET A 4 -4.98 -3.90 14.43
C MET A 4 -5.43 -2.51 13.97
N THR A 5 -4.85 -1.47 14.58
CA THR A 5 -4.85 -0.11 14.05
C THR A 5 -3.87 0.01 12.88
N ILE A 6 -4.00 1.06 12.07
CA ILE A 6 -3.04 1.34 10.99
C ILE A 6 -1.58 1.43 11.50
N PRO A 7 -1.27 2.14 12.61
CA PRO A 7 0.09 2.15 13.14
C PRO A 7 0.53 0.76 13.62
N GLY A 8 -0.40 -0.02 14.18
CA GLY A 8 -0.12 -1.40 14.62
C GLY A 8 0.26 -2.33 13.46
N ILE A 9 -0.43 -2.25 12.33
CA ILE A 9 -0.08 -3.08 11.16
C ILE A 9 1.22 -2.61 10.49
N ILE A 10 1.48 -1.30 10.46
CA ILE A 10 2.76 -0.76 9.96
C ILE A 10 3.93 -1.27 10.82
N GLN A 11 3.79 -1.19 12.15
CA GLN A 11 4.80 -1.71 13.06
C GLN A 11 4.99 -3.23 12.89
N TYR A 12 3.90 -3.97 12.67
CA TYR A 12 3.98 -5.41 12.39
C TYR A 12 4.80 -5.70 11.12
N PHE A 13 4.58 -4.94 10.04
CA PHE A 13 5.35 -5.07 8.80
C PHE A 13 6.82 -4.70 9.00
N ASN A 14 7.11 -3.62 9.73
CA ASN A 14 8.47 -3.20 10.05
C ASN A 14 9.25 -4.27 10.83
N THR A 15 8.59 -5.01 11.71
CA THR A 15 9.23 -6.12 12.44
C THR A 15 9.42 -7.36 11.57
N PHE A 16 8.55 -7.58 10.58
CA PHE A 16 8.57 -8.79 9.74
C PHE A 16 9.52 -8.67 8.54
N TYR A 17 9.85 -7.45 8.12
CA TYR A 17 10.54 -7.19 6.88
C TYR A 17 11.68 -6.18 7.05
N GLU A 18 12.91 -6.61 6.81
CA GLU A 18 14.12 -5.80 7.02
C GLU A 18 14.22 -4.57 6.11
N ASP A 19 13.63 -4.63 4.93
CA ASP A 19 13.62 -3.59 3.89
C ASP A 19 12.31 -2.77 3.87
N PHE A 20 11.54 -2.80 4.95
CA PHE A 20 10.33 -1.99 5.09
C PHE A 20 10.65 -0.60 5.64
N ASP A 21 10.02 0.41 5.05
CA ASP A 21 10.15 1.81 5.42
C ASP A 21 8.81 2.32 5.98
N PRO A 22 8.67 2.41 7.32
CA PRO A 22 7.41 2.85 7.94
C PRO A 22 7.07 4.30 7.60
N ASP A 23 8.06 5.17 7.45
CA ASP A 23 7.84 6.58 7.09
C ASP A 23 7.26 6.69 5.68
N ARG A 24 7.76 5.86 4.75
CA ARG A 24 7.19 5.74 3.41
C ARG A 24 5.75 5.24 3.42
N ALA A 25 5.44 4.28 4.29
CA ALA A 25 4.07 3.79 4.45
C ALA A 25 3.13 4.91 4.92
N PHE A 26 3.53 5.69 5.93
CA PHE A 26 2.73 6.81 6.43
C PHE A 26 2.55 7.92 5.39
N ALA A 27 3.61 8.28 4.66
CA ALA A 27 3.54 9.28 3.59
C ALA A 27 2.57 8.87 2.47
N LEU A 28 2.59 7.59 2.07
CA LEU A 28 1.65 7.05 1.07
C LEU A 28 0.20 7.07 1.56
N LEU A 29 -0.03 6.71 2.82
CA LEU A 29 -1.36 6.74 3.42
C LEU A 29 -1.93 8.16 3.48
N GLU A 30 -1.10 9.14 3.82
CA GLU A 30 -1.47 10.56 3.80
C GLU A 30 -1.83 11.01 2.37
N ARG A 31 -0.98 10.70 1.38
CA ARG A 31 -1.22 11.02 -0.03
C ARG A 31 -2.51 10.39 -0.59
N LEU A 32 -2.84 9.18 -0.14
CA LEU A 32 -4.06 8.45 -0.55
C LEU A 32 -5.32 8.86 0.23
N GLY A 33 -5.19 9.78 1.20
CA GLY A 33 -6.28 10.36 1.98
C GLY A 33 -6.84 9.43 3.07
N ILE A 34 -5.99 8.58 3.67
CA ILE A 34 -6.42 7.61 4.68
C ILE A 34 -6.16 8.16 6.09
N ASP A 35 -7.21 8.20 6.92
CA ASP A 35 -7.07 8.50 8.35
C ASP A 35 -6.33 7.36 9.08
N GLN A 36 -5.10 7.66 9.48
CA GLN A 36 -4.16 6.76 10.12
C GLN A 36 -4.60 6.33 11.54
N ARG A 37 -5.63 6.93 12.13
CA ARG A 37 -6.11 6.56 13.48
C ARG A 37 -7.11 5.40 13.47
N ARG A 38 -7.59 4.99 12.28
CA ARG A 38 -8.65 3.99 12.16
C ARG A 38 -8.11 2.56 12.38
N LYS A 39 -9.02 1.69 12.84
CA LYS A 39 -8.81 0.23 12.84
C LYS A 39 -8.95 -0.32 11.42
N VAL A 40 -8.16 -1.34 11.08
CA VAL A 40 -8.20 -1.99 9.75
C VAL A 40 -9.59 -2.59 9.46
N THR A 41 -10.29 -3.12 10.47
CA THR A 41 -11.68 -3.60 10.35
C THR A 41 -12.68 -2.52 9.96
N ALA A 42 -12.42 -1.25 10.30
CA ALA A 42 -13.34 -0.14 10.03
C ALA A 42 -13.15 0.47 8.63
N LEU A 43 -12.15 0.01 7.87
CA LEU A 43 -11.87 0.47 6.52
C LEU A 43 -12.83 -0.17 5.51
N SER A 44 -13.33 0.64 4.57
CA SER A 44 -14.03 0.13 3.38
C SER A 44 -13.10 -0.73 2.53
N LYS A 45 -13.66 -1.53 1.61
CA LYS A 45 -12.87 -2.35 0.67
C LYS A 45 -11.77 -1.52 -0.03
N GLY A 46 -12.16 -0.42 -0.69
CA GLY A 46 -11.20 0.45 -1.37
C GLY A 46 -10.16 1.12 -0.45
N THR A 47 -10.52 1.43 0.80
CA THR A 47 -9.54 1.98 1.75
C THR A 47 -8.56 0.91 2.23
N ARG A 48 -9.02 -0.34 2.33
CA ARG A 48 -8.17 -1.49 2.67
C ARG A 48 -7.20 -1.81 1.53
N GLU A 49 -7.66 -1.74 0.28
CA GLU A 49 -6.80 -1.88 -0.91
C GLU A 49 -5.71 -0.81 -0.94
N LYS A 50 -6.08 0.47 -0.71
CA LYS A 50 -5.10 1.57 -0.58
C LYS A 50 -4.08 1.35 0.56
N LEU A 51 -4.53 0.82 1.70
CA LEU A 51 -3.64 0.46 2.80
C LEU A 51 -2.67 -0.67 2.38
N GLN A 52 -3.17 -1.73 1.74
CA GLN A 52 -2.33 -2.82 1.23
C GLN A 52 -1.31 -2.33 0.22
N LEU A 53 -1.72 -1.45 -0.70
CA LEU A 53 -0.83 -0.81 -1.66
C LEU A 53 0.28 -0.01 -0.96
N SER A 54 -0.09 0.79 0.05
CA SER A 54 0.88 1.57 0.83
C SER A 54 1.90 0.68 1.53
N LEU A 55 1.45 -0.43 2.14
CA LEU A 55 2.32 -1.39 2.81
C LEU A 55 3.25 -2.12 1.82
N ALA A 56 2.77 -2.43 0.62
CA ALA A 56 3.57 -3.07 -0.42
C ALA A 56 4.66 -2.11 -0.95
N LEU A 57 4.30 -0.88 -1.31
CA LEU A 57 5.21 0.13 -1.87
C LEU A 57 6.18 0.72 -0.82
N ALA A 58 5.86 0.61 0.46
CA ALA A 58 6.76 0.95 1.56
C ALA A 58 7.98 0.01 1.65
N ARG A 59 8.00 -1.09 0.91
CA ARG A 59 9.17 -1.97 0.83
C ARG A 59 10.19 -1.46 -0.17
N LYS A 60 11.42 -1.92 -0.03
CA LYS A 60 12.45 -1.90 -1.08
C LYS A 60 12.56 -3.27 -1.74
N ALA A 61 11.42 -3.90 -2.02
CA ALA A 61 11.37 -5.22 -2.63
C ALA A 61 12.01 -5.22 -4.03
N ARG A 62 12.63 -6.34 -4.40
CA ARG A 62 13.20 -6.53 -5.76
C ARG A 62 12.19 -7.06 -6.77
N LEU A 63 11.02 -7.49 -6.30
CA LEU A 63 9.91 -7.95 -7.14
C LEU A 63 8.58 -7.57 -6.47
N TYR A 64 7.73 -6.85 -7.20
CA TYR A 64 6.36 -6.53 -6.84
C TYR A 64 5.44 -7.31 -7.77
N LEU A 65 4.58 -8.14 -7.20
CA LEU A 65 3.50 -8.83 -7.91
C LEU A 65 2.18 -8.19 -7.46
N MET A 66 1.50 -7.54 -8.39
CA MET A 66 0.28 -6.78 -8.14
C MET A 66 -0.85 -7.38 -8.96
N ASP A 67 -1.57 -8.31 -8.34
CA ASP A 67 -2.71 -9.00 -8.94
C ASP A 67 -4.03 -8.39 -8.42
N GLU A 68 -5.04 -8.36 -9.30
CA GLU A 68 -6.41 -7.85 -9.03
C GLU A 68 -6.52 -6.42 -8.44
N LEU A 69 -5.42 -5.66 -8.36
CA LEU A 69 -5.35 -4.36 -7.68
C LEU A 69 -6.21 -3.26 -8.32
N LEU A 70 -6.64 -3.47 -9.55
CA LEU A 70 -7.34 -2.49 -10.39
C LEU A 70 -8.72 -3.00 -10.86
N GLU A 71 -9.17 -4.12 -10.32
CA GLU A 71 -10.43 -4.73 -10.70
C GLU A 71 -11.63 -3.93 -10.16
N GLY A 72 -12.60 -3.64 -11.01
CA GLY A 72 -13.80 -2.88 -10.63
C GLY A 72 -13.56 -1.39 -10.33
N ILE A 73 -12.36 -0.87 -10.56
CA ILE A 73 -12.03 0.56 -10.49
C ILE A 73 -12.37 1.22 -11.83
N ASP A 74 -12.92 2.44 -11.80
CA ASP A 74 -13.15 3.22 -13.01
C ASP A 74 -11.81 3.60 -13.70
N PRO A 75 -11.83 3.91 -15.01
CA PRO A 75 -10.59 4.16 -15.77
C PRO A 75 -9.71 5.29 -15.21
N VAL A 76 -10.30 6.32 -14.59
CA VAL A 76 -9.55 7.47 -14.09
C VAL A 76 -8.84 7.11 -12.79
N ALA A 77 -9.55 6.51 -11.84
CA ALA A 77 -8.95 6.06 -10.59
C ALA A 77 -7.89 4.96 -10.80
N ARG A 78 -8.07 4.12 -11.84
CA ARG A 78 -7.05 3.15 -12.26
C ARG A 78 -5.75 3.82 -12.68
N MET A 79 -5.82 4.89 -13.49
CA MET A 79 -4.62 5.62 -13.93
C MET A 79 -3.87 6.22 -12.73
N VAL A 80 -4.60 6.86 -11.82
CA VAL A 80 -4.02 7.44 -10.60
C VAL A 80 -3.32 6.38 -9.74
N ALA A 81 -3.89 5.18 -9.64
CA ALA A 81 -3.27 4.07 -8.91
C ALA A 81 -1.98 3.60 -9.58
N ILE A 82 -1.97 3.45 -10.90
CA ILE A 82 -0.78 3.08 -11.68
C ILE A 82 0.32 4.15 -11.52
N ASP A 83 -0.02 5.43 -11.67
CA ASP A 83 0.94 6.53 -11.49
C ASP A 83 1.54 6.51 -10.09
N THR A 84 0.70 6.29 -9.07
CA THR A 84 1.17 6.16 -7.68
C THR A 84 2.14 4.98 -7.52
N ILE A 85 1.88 3.84 -8.15
CA ILE A 85 2.78 2.67 -8.13
C ILE A 85 4.10 3.02 -8.80
N LEU A 86 4.06 3.57 -10.03
CA LEU A 86 5.25 3.88 -10.82
C LEU A 86 6.14 4.94 -10.16
N GLU A 87 5.56 5.87 -9.40
CA GLU A 87 6.33 6.86 -8.64
C GLU A 87 6.96 6.30 -7.35
N ASN A 88 6.45 5.18 -6.83
CA ASN A 88 6.80 4.71 -5.47
C ASN A 88 7.32 3.27 -5.41
N TYR A 89 7.42 2.54 -6.51
CA TYR A 89 8.10 1.25 -6.47
C TYR A 89 9.63 1.43 -6.32
N ASN A 90 10.32 0.37 -5.93
CA ASN A 90 11.78 0.36 -5.96
C ASN A 90 12.24 0.18 -7.43
N THR A 91 12.88 1.19 -8.01
CA THR A 91 13.34 1.17 -9.41
C THR A 91 14.43 0.13 -9.68
N GLU A 92 15.11 -0.39 -8.65
CA GLU A 92 16.03 -1.52 -8.76
C GLU A 92 15.33 -2.88 -8.80
N GLY A 93 14.01 -2.91 -8.59
CA GLY A 93 13.17 -4.09 -8.63
C GLY A 93 12.34 -4.19 -9.91
N SER A 94 11.72 -5.36 -10.10
CA SER A 94 10.75 -5.60 -11.16
C SER A 94 9.32 -5.43 -10.64
N LEU A 95 8.44 -4.90 -11.47
CA LEU A 95 7.02 -4.74 -11.18
C LEU A 95 6.21 -5.50 -12.23
N ILE A 96 5.35 -6.41 -11.79
CA ILE A 96 4.40 -7.12 -12.62
C ILE A 96 3.00 -6.77 -12.12
N ILE A 97 2.19 -6.22 -13.02
CA ILE A 97 0.78 -5.90 -12.80
C ILE A 97 -0.01 -6.71 -13.83
N SER A 98 -1.08 -7.41 -13.38
CA SER A 98 -2.01 -8.11 -14.27
C SER A 98 -3.30 -7.32 -14.52
#